data_AF-M6FNM7-F1
#
_entry.id   AF-M6FNM7-F1
#
_cell.length_a   1.000
_cell.length_b   1.000
_cell.length_c   1.000
_cell.angle_alpha   90.00
_cell.angle_beta   90.00
_cell.angle_gamma   90.00
#
_symmetry.space_group_name_H-M   'P 1'
#
loop_
_entity.id
_entity.type
_entity.pdbx_description
1 polymer ?
#
loop_
_entity_poly.entity_id
_entity_poly.type
_entity_poly.pdbx_seq_one_letter_code
_entity_poly.pdbx_strand_id
1 'polypeptide(L)'
;MLGSFAEKLKKLEYDFVIIDTPVYLSLELRFALWIADMVLYPVRPSRWNFQGTKTLLGEIESIYEEYREAEGKSKGVKTLLVPSIASKGKKETERILSLRKKYEVSNTVIWKLSAIETATETGKALKENTKGYELFEELTNEVLRSLKGGRK
;
A
#
# COMPACT_ATOMS: atom_id res chain seq x y z
N MET A 1 -23.02 11.23 7.45
CA MET A 1 -21.79 11.71 8.13
C MET A 1 -20.55 11.49 7.26
N LEU A 2 -20.37 10.30 6.68
CA LEU A 2 -19.28 9.95 5.74
C LEU A 2 -19.16 10.84 4.48
N GLY A 3 -20.28 11.12 3.79
CA GLY A 3 -20.29 11.98 2.60
C GLY A 3 -19.61 13.34 2.81
N SER A 4 -19.86 13.97 3.96
CA SER A 4 -19.29 15.29 4.28
C SER A 4 -17.77 15.28 4.47
N PHE A 5 -17.17 14.14 4.84
CA PHE A 5 -15.72 14.03 4.99
C PHE A 5 -15.03 13.87 3.64
N ALA A 6 -15.52 12.97 2.78
CA ALA A 6 -15.02 12.82 1.42
C ALA A 6 -15.16 14.11 0.61
N GLU A 7 -16.27 14.83 0.75
CA GLU A 7 -16.48 16.12 0.10
C GLU A 7 -15.47 17.19 0.55
N LYS A 8 -15.13 17.22 1.83
CA LYS A 8 -14.11 18.15 2.36
C LYS A 8 -12.72 17.80 1.85
N LEU A 9 -12.37 16.52 1.78
CA LEU A 9 -11.09 16.08 1.23
C LEU A 9 -10.93 16.46 -0.24
N LYS A 10 -11.99 16.32 -1.04
CA LYS A 10 -11.99 16.72 -2.46
C LYS A 10 -11.83 18.22 -2.71
N LYS A 11 -12.03 19.06 -1.68
CA LYS A 11 -11.83 20.51 -1.75
C LYS A 11 -10.41 20.95 -1.41
N LEU A 12 -9.54 20.02 -0.99
CA LEU A 12 -8.15 20.35 -0.73
C LEU A 12 -7.42 20.62 -2.05
N GLU A 13 -6.60 21.66 -2.09
CA GLU A 13 -5.80 22.04 -3.25
C GLU A 13 -4.48 21.25 -3.31
N TYR A 14 -4.56 19.92 -3.26
CA TYR A 14 -3.42 19.01 -3.40
C TYR A 14 -3.63 18.03 -4.54
N ASP A 15 -2.57 17.72 -5.29
CA ASP A 15 -2.61 16.69 -6.33
C ASP A 15 -2.77 15.28 -5.75
N PHE A 16 -2.19 15.04 -4.58
CA PHE A 16 -2.22 13.76 -3.87
C PHE A 16 -2.40 13.96 -2.38
N VAL A 17 -3.19 13.09 -1.76
CA VAL A 17 -3.34 12.98 -0.31
C VAL A 17 -2.89 11.59 0.12
N ILE A 18 -1.88 11.52 1.00
CA ILE A 18 -1.40 10.27 1.58
C ILE A 18 -2.01 10.13 2.98
N ILE A 19 -2.66 9.00 3.22
CA ILE A 19 -3.29 8.70 4.51
C ILE A 19 -2.54 7.53 5.13
N ASP A 20 -1.87 7.79 6.25
CA ASP A 20 -1.28 6.73 7.07
C ASP A 20 -2.30 6.28 8.11
N THR A 21 -2.47 4.96 8.24
CA THR A 21 -3.53 4.36 9.07
C THR A 21 -2.95 3.34 10.05
N PRO A 22 -3.56 3.18 11.23
CA PRO A 22 -3.28 2.04 12.08
C PRO A 22 -3.52 0.69 11.36
N VAL A 23 -2.82 -0.35 11.80
CA VAL A 23 -2.84 -1.69 11.17
C VAL A 23 -4.02 -2.58 11.58
N TYR A 24 -4.91 -2.11 12.44
CA TYR A 24 -6.09 -2.83 12.91
C TYR A 24 -7.36 -2.24 12.28
N LEU A 25 -8.48 -3.00 12.36
CA LEU A 25 -9.75 -2.65 11.74
C LEU A 25 -10.49 -1.49 12.43
N SER A 26 -9.82 -0.34 12.47
CA SER A 26 -10.28 0.89 13.10
C SER A 26 -11.26 1.64 12.19
N LEU A 27 -11.95 2.62 12.77
CA LEU A 27 -12.84 3.50 12.03
C LEU A 27 -12.06 4.33 11.00
N GLU A 28 -10.86 4.78 11.36
CA GLU A 28 -9.94 5.52 10.49
C GLU A 28 -9.52 4.69 9.28
N LEU A 29 -9.18 3.41 9.47
CA LEU A 29 -8.87 2.50 8.37
C LEU A 29 -10.09 2.35 7.46
N ARG A 30 -11.27 2.06 8.01
CA ARG A 30 -12.51 1.94 7.21
C ARG A 30 -12.80 3.19 6.38
N PHE A 31 -12.59 4.38 6.96
CA PHE A 31 -12.74 5.63 6.23
C PHE A 31 -11.70 5.80 5.13
N ALA A 32 -10.43 5.51 5.40
CA ALA A 32 -9.37 5.56 4.41
C ALA A 32 -9.65 4.61 3.22
N LEU A 33 -10.05 3.37 3.50
CA LEU A 33 -10.43 2.39 2.48
C LEU A 33 -11.62 2.88 1.63
N TRP A 34 -12.57 3.59 2.24
CA TRP A 34 -13.77 4.09 1.55
C TRP A 34 -13.47 5.28 0.60
N ILE A 35 -12.53 6.16 0.97
CA ILE A 35 -12.22 7.37 0.19
C ILE A 35 -11.05 7.21 -0.78
N ALA A 36 -10.16 6.25 -0.56
CA ALA A 36 -8.93 6.14 -1.32
C ALA A 36 -9.19 5.77 -2.78
N ASP A 37 -8.40 6.34 -3.70
CA ASP A 37 -8.34 5.89 -5.09
C ASP A 37 -7.44 4.66 -5.24
N MET A 38 -6.43 4.55 -4.37
CA MET A 38 -5.50 3.43 -4.28
C MET A 38 -5.08 3.19 -2.83
N VAL A 39 -4.91 1.92 -2.47
CA VAL A 39 -4.35 1.49 -1.18
C VAL A 39 -3.06 0.72 -1.39
N LEU A 40 -1.99 1.18 -0.74
CA LEU A 40 -0.69 0.50 -0.70
C LEU A 40 -0.60 -0.34 0.57
N TYR A 41 -0.35 -1.64 0.42
CA TYR A 41 -0.20 -2.58 1.53
C TYR A 41 1.27 -2.95 1.70
N PRO A 42 2.01 -2.34 2.65
CA PRO A 42 3.36 -2.79 2.95
C PRO A 42 3.32 -4.20 3.58
N VAL A 43 3.89 -5.18 2.89
CA VAL A 43 3.91 -6.58 3.35
C VAL A 43 5.36 -7.03 3.53
N ARG A 44 5.72 -7.41 4.75
CA ARG A 44 7.01 -8.08 4.97
C ARG A 44 6.87 -9.58 4.65
N PRO A 45 7.70 -10.15 3.73
CA PRO A 45 7.58 -11.53 3.24
C PRO A 45 8.10 -12.57 4.27
N SER A 46 7.62 -12.49 5.52
CA SER A 46 7.89 -13.45 6.58
C SER A 46 6.81 -14.54 6.64
N ARG A 47 7.11 -15.66 7.31
CA ARG A 47 6.20 -16.82 7.41
C ARG A 47 4.92 -16.49 8.19
N TRP A 48 5.06 -15.67 9.24
CA TRP A 48 3.96 -15.24 10.11
C TRP A 48 3.11 -14.15 9.48
N ASN A 49 3.75 -13.23 8.74
CA ASN A 49 3.02 -12.20 8.01
C ASN A 49 2.25 -12.78 6.84
N PHE A 50 2.68 -13.87 6.21
CA PHE A 50 1.94 -14.44 5.07
C PHE A 50 0.53 -14.89 5.46
N GLN A 51 0.37 -15.55 6.63
CA GLN A 51 -0.95 -15.98 7.11
C GLN A 51 -1.77 -14.79 7.62
N GLY A 52 -1.17 -13.89 8.41
CA GLY A 52 -1.86 -12.69 8.91
C GLY A 52 -2.27 -11.72 7.80
N THR A 53 -1.43 -11.55 6.78
CA THR A 53 -1.74 -10.76 5.58
C THR A 53 -2.85 -11.41 4.77
N LYS A 54 -2.91 -12.74 4.69
CA LYS A 54 -4.04 -13.43 4.03
C LYS A 54 -5.36 -13.16 4.76
N THR A 55 -5.37 -13.19 6.08
CA THR A 55 -6.56 -12.87 6.88
C THR A 55 -6.94 -11.39 6.73
N LEU A 56 -5.98 -10.47 6.87
CA LEU A 56 -6.23 -9.03 6.73
C LEU A 56 -6.71 -8.67 5.32
N LEU A 57 -6.08 -9.23 4.27
CA LEU A 57 -6.53 -9.03 2.89
C LEU A 57 -7.94 -9.61 2.68
N GLY A 58 -8.26 -10.77 3.27
CA GLY A 58 -9.61 -11.34 3.20
C GLY A 58 -10.66 -10.49 3.92
N GLU A 59 -10.35 -9.95 5.10
CA GLU A 59 -11.23 -9.02 5.82
C GLU A 59 -11.44 -7.72 5.04
N ILE A 60 -10.37 -7.20 4.45
CA ILE A 60 -10.39 -6.01 3.60
C ILE A 60 -11.20 -6.28 2.32
N GLU A 61 -11.01 -7.44 1.67
CA GLU A 61 -11.79 -7.89 0.53
C GLU A 61 -13.28 -7.96 0.89
N SER A 62 -13.63 -8.55 2.04
CA SER A 62 -15.01 -8.60 2.57
C SER A 62 -15.59 -7.20 2.79
N ILE A 63 -14.80 -6.27 3.36
CA ILE A 63 -15.21 -4.88 3.56
C ILE A 63 -15.45 -4.18 2.22
N TYR A 64 -14.60 -4.43 1.22
CA TYR A 64 -14.81 -3.89 -0.12
C TYR A 64 -16.07 -4.47 -0.78
N GLU A 65 -16.34 -5.76 -0.61
CA GLU A 65 -17.57 -6.39 -1.10
C GLU A 65 -18.81 -5.74 -0.48
N GLU A 66 -18.84 -5.58 0.86
CA GLU A 66 -19.90 -4.86 1.58
C GLU A 66 -20.11 -3.43 1.05
N TYR A 67 -19.01 -2.70 0.79
CA TYR A 67 -19.08 -1.34 0.26
C TYR A 67 -19.57 -1.27 -1.19
N ARG A 68 -19.21 -2.26 -2.03
CA ARG A 68 -19.66 -2.33 -3.42
C ARG A 68 -21.17 -2.58 -3.50
N GLU A 69 -21.69 -3.43 -2.63
CA GLU A 69 -23.12 -3.72 -2.54
C GLU A 69 -23.92 -2.50 -2.07
N ALA A 70 -23.38 -1.73 -1.10
CA ALA A 70 -24.07 -0.57 -0.53
C ALA A 70 -24.20 0.65 -1.46
N GLU A 71 -23.24 0.90 -2.35
CA GLU A 71 -23.21 2.12 -3.19
C GLU A 71 -23.38 1.88 -4.70
N GLY A 72 -23.58 0.64 -5.15
CA GLY A 72 -23.70 0.34 -6.59
C GLY A 72 -22.45 0.70 -7.40
N LYS A 73 -21.31 0.91 -6.73
CA LYS A 73 -20.02 1.24 -7.35
C LYS A 73 -19.43 0.00 -8.00
N SER A 74 -19.27 0.04 -9.32
CA SER A 74 -18.82 -1.10 -10.11
C SER A 74 -17.33 -1.42 -9.96
N LYS A 75 -16.49 -0.47 -9.54
CA LYS A 75 -15.04 -0.65 -9.32
C LYS A 75 -14.69 -0.56 -7.84
N GLY A 76 -14.11 -1.63 -7.29
CA GLY A 76 -13.44 -1.59 -5.99
C GLY A 76 -12.22 -0.69 -6.03
N VAL A 77 -11.68 -0.32 -4.87
CA VAL A 77 -10.44 0.46 -4.81
C VAL A 77 -9.31 -0.30 -5.50
N LYS A 78 -8.33 0.41 -6.05
CA LYS A 78 -7.11 -0.23 -6.52
C LYS A 78 -6.22 -0.60 -5.34
N THR A 79 -5.77 -1.84 -5.27
CA THR A 79 -4.86 -2.29 -4.20
C THR A 79 -3.51 -2.70 -4.78
N LEU A 80 -2.43 -2.39 -4.07
CA LEU A 80 -1.07 -2.79 -4.45
C LEU A 80 -0.31 -3.26 -3.22
N LEU A 81 0.12 -4.52 -3.22
CA LEU A 81 1.00 -5.04 -2.18
C LEU A 81 2.44 -4.57 -2.45
N VAL A 82 3.09 -4.04 -1.44
CA VAL A 82 4.47 -3.54 -1.50
C VAL A 82 5.37 -4.39 -0.61
N PRO A 83 6.21 -5.28 -1.17
CA PRO A 83 7.15 -6.06 -0.38
C PRO A 83 8.10 -5.14 0.38
N SER A 84 8.01 -5.14 1.71
CA SER A 84 8.63 -4.14 2.57
C SER A 84 9.52 -4.77 3.64
N ILE A 85 10.67 -4.16 3.93
CA ILE A 85 11.66 -4.66 4.88
C ILE A 85 12.05 -6.12 4.54
N ALA A 86 12.17 -6.39 3.25
CA ALA A 86 12.51 -7.71 2.72
C ALA A 86 14.03 -7.94 2.75
N SER A 87 14.45 -9.17 2.95
CA SER A 87 15.83 -9.64 2.78
C SER A 87 16.01 -10.26 1.40
N LYS A 88 17.25 -10.20 0.89
CA LYS A 88 17.62 -10.81 -0.41
C LYS A 88 17.76 -12.34 -0.34
N GLY A 89 17.38 -12.97 0.76
CA GLY A 89 17.48 -14.42 0.93
C GLY A 89 16.51 -15.18 0.04
N LYS A 90 16.95 -16.33 -0.51
CA LYS A 90 16.17 -17.17 -1.43
C LYS A 90 14.72 -17.41 -0.99
N LYS A 91 14.51 -17.73 0.29
CA LYS A 91 13.17 -18.01 0.86
C LYS A 91 12.22 -16.81 0.81
N GLU A 92 12.71 -15.59 1.03
CA GLU A 92 11.85 -14.40 0.99
C GLU A 92 11.55 -13.98 -0.45
N THR A 93 12.53 -14.09 -1.35
CA THR A 93 12.33 -13.90 -2.79
C THR A 93 11.27 -14.86 -3.34
N GLU A 94 11.34 -16.16 -2.99
CA GLU A 94 10.34 -17.16 -3.38
C GLU A 94 8.92 -16.82 -2.88
N ARG A 95 8.80 -16.23 -1.68
CA ARG A 95 7.50 -15.79 -1.14
C ARG A 95 6.95 -14.59 -1.89
N ILE A 96 7.79 -13.61 -2.24
CA ILE A 96 7.39 -12.46 -3.06
C ILE A 96 6.87 -12.96 -4.42
N LEU A 97 7.60 -13.89 -5.05
CA LEU A 97 7.18 -14.52 -6.31
C LEU A 97 5.85 -15.28 -6.15
N SER A 98 5.62 -15.89 -5.00
CA SER A 98 4.35 -16.58 -4.73
C SER A 98 3.18 -15.61 -4.54
N LEU A 99 3.40 -14.47 -3.87
CA LEU A 99 2.39 -13.41 -3.73
C LEU A 99 1.98 -12.84 -5.10
N ARG A 100 2.96 -12.61 -5.98
CA ARG A 100 2.75 -12.11 -7.35
C ARG A 100 1.86 -13.01 -8.21
N LYS A 101 1.72 -14.30 -7.88
CA LYS A 101 0.83 -15.22 -8.59
C LYS A 101 -0.66 -15.00 -8.27
N LYS A 102 -0.96 -14.37 -7.14
CA LYS A 102 -2.33 -14.23 -6.61
C LYS A 102 -2.79 -12.78 -6.50
N TYR A 103 -1.88 -11.85 -6.23
CA TYR A 103 -2.20 -10.46 -5.93
C TYR A 103 -1.42 -9.51 -6.85
N GLU A 104 -1.94 -8.29 -7.02
CA GLU A 104 -1.17 -7.20 -7.61
C GLU A 104 -0.10 -6.76 -6.60
N VAL A 105 1.17 -6.94 -6.97
CA VAL A 105 2.34 -6.66 -6.12
C VAL A 105 3.29 -5.76 -6.90
N SER A 106 3.88 -4.76 -6.24
CA SER A 106 4.88 -3.87 -6.86
C SER A 106 6.07 -4.66 -7.41
N ASN A 107 6.66 -4.16 -8.50
CA ASN A 107 7.91 -4.73 -9.00
C ASN A 107 9.06 -4.32 -8.07
N THR A 108 9.06 -3.05 -7.64
CA THR A 108 9.94 -2.56 -6.58
C THR A 108 9.74 -3.33 -5.28
N VAL A 109 10.84 -3.71 -4.64
CA VAL A 109 10.88 -4.32 -3.32
C VAL A 109 11.66 -3.40 -2.40
N ILE A 110 11.05 -2.95 -1.30
CA ILE A 110 11.74 -2.16 -0.28
C ILE A 110 12.58 -3.11 0.57
N TRP A 111 13.85 -3.25 0.20
CA TRP A 111 14.81 -4.08 0.90
C TRP A 111 15.14 -3.52 2.28
N LYS A 112 15.46 -4.41 3.22
CA LYS A 112 15.97 -4.04 4.53
C LYS A 112 17.35 -3.38 4.38
N LEU A 113 17.40 -2.07 4.60
CA LEU A 113 18.62 -1.26 4.56
C LEU A 113 18.73 -0.49 5.87
N SER A 114 19.92 -0.48 6.49
CA SER A 114 20.16 0.26 7.73
C SER A 114 19.87 1.75 7.60
N ALA A 115 20.14 2.34 6.42
CA ALA A 115 19.82 3.74 6.14
C ALA A 115 18.32 4.06 6.27
N ILE A 116 17.43 3.11 5.91
CA ILE A 116 15.97 3.27 6.06
C ILE A 116 15.57 3.17 7.53
N GLU A 117 16.20 2.26 8.28
CA GLU A 117 15.97 2.12 9.73
C GLU A 117 16.38 3.39 10.46
N THR A 118 17.59 3.89 10.21
CA THR A 118 18.09 5.14 10.81
C THR A 118 17.24 6.34 10.43
N ALA A 119 16.82 6.46 9.17
CA ALA A 119 15.94 7.55 8.72
C ALA A 119 14.61 7.54 9.48
N THR A 120 14.00 6.35 9.62
CA THR A 120 12.76 6.14 10.39
C THR A 120 12.94 6.53 11.86
N GLU A 121 13.99 6.04 12.52
CA GLU A 121 14.27 6.30 13.94
C GLU A 121 14.57 7.78 14.22
N THR A 122 15.23 8.46 13.29
CA THR A 122 15.62 9.87 13.45
C THR A 122 14.59 10.85 12.91
N GLY A 123 13.49 10.37 12.32
CA GLY A 123 12.45 11.21 11.70
C GLY A 123 12.97 12.05 10.52
N LYS A 124 14.01 11.57 9.83
CA LYS A 124 14.64 12.28 8.71
C LYS A 124 14.34 11.59 7.39
N ALA A 125 14.19 12.39 6.33
CA ALA A 125 14.10 11.88 4.98
C ALA A 125 15.41 11.15 4.59
N LEU A 126 15.27 10.16 3.71
CA LEU A 126 16.41 9.53 3.06
C LEU A 126 17.15 10.55 2.21
N LYS A 127 18.48 10.50 2.22
CA LYS A 127 19.30 11.33 1.35
C LYS A 127 19.08 10.92 -0.11
N GLU A 128 18.85 11.90 -0.98
CA GLU A 128 18.75 11.70 -2.43
C GLU A 128 19.98 10.98 -3.00
N ASN A 129 19.80 10.26 -4.11
CA ASN A 129 20.86 9.48 -4.76
C ASN A 129 21.49 8.39 -3.88
N THR A 130 20.75 7.92 -2.87
CA THR A 130 21.11 6.72 -2.11
C THR A 130 20.22 5.57 -2.51
N LYS A 131 20.72 4.33 -2.36
CA LYS A 131 19.94 3.12 -2.66
C LYS A 131 18.58 3.08 -1.97
N GLY A 132 18.47 3.60 -0.74
CA GLY A 132 17.19 3.67 -0.04
C GLY A 132 16.22 4.61 -0.75
N TYR A 133 16.69 5.81 -1.10
CA TYR A 133 15.90 6.81 -1.82
C TYR A 133 15.45 6.31 -3.19
N GLU A 134 16.38 5.72 -3.97
CA GLU A 134 16.11 5.14 -5.29
C GLU A 134 14.97 4.12 -5.25
N LEU A 135 14.91 3.27 -4.21
CA LEU A 135 13.80 2.31 -4.05
C LEU A 135 12.45 3.01 -3.86
N PHE A 136 12.38 4.08 -3.07
CA PHE A 136 11.12 4.82 -2.90
C PHE A 136 10.74 5.62 -4.15
N GLU A 137 11.73 6.12 -4.89
CA GLU A 137 11.52 6.79 -6.18
C GLU A 137 10.98 5.82 -7.24
N GLU A 138 11.56 4.63 -7.37
CA GLU A 138 11.07 3.56 -8.25
C GLU A 138 9.62 3.19 -7.91
N LEU A 139 9.32 2.97 -6.63
CA LEU A 139 7.97 2.66 -6.16
C LEU A 139 6.99 3.80 -6.49
N THR A 140 7.40 5.06 -6.26
CA THR A 140 6.59 6.24 -6.58
C THR A 140 6.24 6.28 -8.07
N ASN A 141 7.22 6.02 -8.94
CA ASN A 141 7.00 5.95 -10.38
C ASN A 141 6.05 4.81 -10.78
N GLU A 142 6.11 3.65 -10.11
CA GLU A 142 5.13 2.57 -10.31
C GLU A 142 3.71 3.00 -9.93
N VAL A 143 3.55 3.60 -8.75
CA VAL A 143 2.26 4.09 -8.25
C VAL A 143 1.65 5.12 -9.20
N LEU A 144 2.42 6.12 -9.63
CA LEU A 144 1.95 7.16 -10.55
C LEU A 144 1.51 6.59 -11.91
N ARG A 145 2.25 5.62 -12.47
CA ARG A 145 1.84 4.92 -13.71
C ARG A 145 0.53 4.15 -13.49
N SER A 146 0.39 3.56 -12.33
CA SER A 146 -0.77 2.76 -11.95
C SER A 146 -2.03 3.62 -11.77
N LEU A 147 -1.90 4.83 -11.23
CA LEU A 147 -2.98 5.81 -11.05
C LEU A 147 -3.41 6.46 -12.37
N LYS A 148 -2.48 6.77 -13.28
CA LYS A 148 -2.78 7.38 -14.60
C LYS A 148 -3.47 6.44 -15.60
N GLY A 149 -3.87 5.23 -15.18
CA GLY A 149 -4.55 4.25 -16.04
C GLY A 149 -3.66 3.71 -17.15
N GLY A 150 -2.37 3.47 -16.83
CA GLY A 150 -1.29 3.04 -17.73
C GLY A 150 -1.71 2.60 -19.14
N ARG A 151 -1.60 3.50 -20.11
CA ARG A 151 -1.39 3.09 -21.50
C ARG A 151 0.01 2.48 -21.57
N LYS A 152 0.08 1.18 -21.86
CA LYS A 152 1.24 0.58 -22.51
C LYS A 152 1.30 1.07 -23.95
#